data_AF-A0A7C7AKG4-F1
#
_entry.id   AF-A0A7C7AKG4-F1
#
_cell.length_a   1.000
_cell.length_b   1.000
_cell.length_c   1.000
_cell.angle_alpha   90.00
_cell.angle_beta   90.00
_cell.angle_gamma   90.00
#
_symmetry.space_group_name_H-M   'P 1'
#
loop_
_entity.id
_entity.type
_entity.pdbx_description
1 polymer ?
#
loop_
_entity_poly.entity_id
_entity_poly.type
_entity_poly.pdbx_seq_one_letter_code
_entity_poly.pdbx_strand_id
1 'polypeptide(L)' 'MKKIYIYSLGCSKNLVDSENMLGLLKEKGFKVTDYADKADYIIINTCSFIN' A
#
# COMPACT_ATOMS: atom_id res chain seq x y z
N MET A 1 8.43 14.96 3.64
CA MET A 1 7.39 13.91 3.83
C MET A 1 7.92 12.62 3.22
N LYS A 2 7.82 11.51 3.96
CA LYS A 2 8.24 10.19 3.49
C LYS A 2 7.23 9.63 2.47
N LYS A 3 7.74 8.98 1.43
CA LYS A 3 6.96 8.38 0.34
C LYS A 3 6.76 6.88 0.55
N ILE A 4 5.57 6.40 0.24
CA ILE A 4 5.16 5.00 0.35
C ILE A 4 4.64 4.51 -1.00
N TYR A 5 5.10 3.33 -1.38
CA TYR A 5 4.56 2.55 -2.48
C TYR A 5 3.87 1.32 -1.90
N ILE A 6 2.64 1.05 -2.32
CA ILE A 6 1.92 -0.17 -1.95
C ILE A 6 1.67 -1.00 -3.19
N TYR A 7 1.96 -2.29 -3.09
CA TYR A 7 1.61 -3.28 -4.09
C TYR A 7 0.68 -4.30 -3.45
N SER A 8 -0.53 -4.40 -3.99
CA SER A 8 -1.56 -5.29 -3.47
C SER A 8 -1.71 -6.50 -4.37
N LEU A 9 -1.47 -7.68 -3.80
CA LEU A 9 -1.57 -8.99 -4.40
C LEU A 9 -2.78 -9.72 -3.79
N GLY A 10 -3.38 -10.63 -4.56
CA GLY A 10 -4.51 -11.44 -4.12
C GLY A 10 -5.83 -10.97 -4.73
N CYS A 11 -6.87 -10.82 -3.89
CA CYS A 11 -8.24 -10.54 -4.34
C CYS A 11 -8.66 -9.08 -4.09
N SER A 12 -9.90 -8.74 -4.50
CA SER A 12 -10.48 -7.41 -4.30
C SER A 12 -10.53 -6.95 -2.84
N LYS A 13 -10.56 -7.88 -1.87
CA LYS A 13 -10.50 -7.53 -0.44
C LYS A 13 -9.15 -6.89 -0.09
N ASN A 14 -8.04 -7.42 -0.59
CA ASN A 14 -6.71 -6.86 -0.34
C ASN A 14 -6.56 -5.46 -0.93
N LEU A 15 -7.20 -5.19 -2.07
CA LEU A 15 -7.23 -3.86 -2.67
C LEU A 15 -7.94 -2.86 -1.75
N VAL A 16 -9.15 -3.19 -1.28
CA VAL A 16 -9.91 -2.33 -0.35
C VAL A 16 -9.14 -2.11 0.95
N ASP A 17 -8.51 -3.14 1.51
CA ASP A 17 -7.67 -3.02 2.70
C ASP A 17 -6.47 -2.10 2.46
N SER A 18 -5.84 -2.19 1.29
CA SER A 18 -4.76 -1.30 0.88
C SER A 18 -5.22 0.15 0.75
N GLU A 19 -6.41 0.42 0.21
CA GLU A 19 -6.96 1.77 0.12
C GLU A 19 -7.21 2.38 1.51
N ASN A 20 -7.78 1.60 2.43
CA ASN A 20 -7.96 2.00 3.83
C ASN A 20 -6.61 2.32 4.50
N MET A 21 -5.60 1.46 4.31
CA MET A 21 -4.25 1.68 4.82
C MET A 21 -3.62 2.97 4.26
N LEU A 22 -3.78 3.22 2.96
CA LEU A 22 -3.29 4.45 2.33
C LEU A 22 -3.98 5.71 2.89
N GLY A 23 -5.27 5.62 3.21
CA GLY A 23 -6.01 6.70 3.88
C GLY A 23 -5.37 7.07 5.22
N LEU A 24 -5.17 6.09 6.10
CA LEU A 24 -4.53 6.28 7.40
C LEU A 24 -3.10 6.84 7.28
N LEU A 25 -2.32 6.36 6.32
CA LEU A 25 -0.95 6.84 6.11
C LEU A 25 -0.93 8.28 5.58
N LYS A 26 -1.87 8.66 4.71
CA LYS A 26 -2.02 10.06 4.26
C LYS A 26 -2.35 10.98 5.43
N GLU A 27 -3.25 10.58 6.33
CA GLU A 27 -3.57 11.35 7.55
C GLU A 27 -2.37 11.55 8.47
N LYS A 28 -1.43 10.59 8.49
CA LYS A 28 -0.16 10.69 9.23
C LYS A 28 0.93 11.48 8.48
N GLY A 29 0.63 12.07 7.33
CA GLY A 29 1.55 12.93 6.58
C GLY A 29 2.50 12.20 5.62
N PHE A 30 2.20 10.96 5.25
CA PHE A 30 2.91 10.27 4.19
C PHE A 30 2.40 10.68 2.80
N LYS A 31 3.27 10.61 1.79
CA LYS A 31 2.87 10.74 0.37
C LYS A 31 2.86 9.39 -0.30
N VAL A 32 1.85 9.14 -1.13
CA VAL A 32 1.80 7.93 -1.96
C VAL A 32 2.55 8.20 -3.27
N THR A 33 3.29 7.20 -3.75
CA THR A 33 3.94 7.20 -5.05
C THR A 33 3.54 5.94 -5.80
N ASP A 34 3.35 6.05 -7.11
CA ASP A 34 3.08 4.90 -7.99
C ASP A 34 4.37 4.22 -8.47
N TYR A 35 5.52 4.75 -8.04
CA TYR A 35 6.85 4.32 -8.45
C TYR A 35 7.61 3.77 -7.24
N ALA A 36 7.90 2.47 -7.24
CA ALA A 36 8.57 1.77 -6.14
C ALA A 36 9.99 2.30 -5.89
N ASP A 37 10.74 2.62 -6.95
CA ASP A 37 12.08 3.21 -6.93
C ASP A 37 12.13 4.61 -6.30
N LYS A 38 10.99 5.28 -6.16
CA LYS A 38 10.86 6.62 -5.58
C LYS A 38 10.28 6.60 -4.16
N ALA A 39 10.06 5.43 -3.58
CA ALA A 39 9.50 5.28 -2.25
C ALA A 39 10.58 5.20 -1.17
N ASP A 40 10.33 5.79 0.00
CA ASP A 40 11.14 5.54 1.20
C ASP A 40 10.79 4.18 1.83
N TYR A 41 9.55 3.72 1.63
CA TYR A 41 9.03 2.45 2.15
C TYR A 41 8.16 1.74 1.10
N ILE A 42 8.27 0.42 1.04
CA ILE A 42 7.46 -0.44 0.16
C ILE A 42 6.61 -1.37 1.04
N ILE A 43 5.31 -1.41 0.77
CA ILE A 43 4.35 -2.31 1.43
C ILE A 43 3.85 -3.31 0.38
N ILE A 44 4.07 -4.61 0.63
CA ILE A 44 3.50 -5.68 -0.17
C ILE A 44 2.35 -6.29 0.63
N ASN A 45 1.11 -6.04 0.21
CA ASN A 45 -0.07 -6.63 0.82
C ASN A 45 -0.46 -7.89 0.04
N THR A 46 -0.40 -9.07 0.65
CA THR A 46 -0.70 -10.34 -0.02
C THR A 46 -1.60 -11.21 0.84
N CYS A 47 -2.37 -12.12 0.22
CA CYS A 47 -3.06 -13.18 0.95
C CYS A 47 -2.10 -14.33 1.24
N SER A 48 -2.18 -14.93 2.42
CA SER A 48 -1.49 -16.19 2.73
C SER A 48 -2.22 -17.43 2.19
N PHE A 49 -3.51 -17.32 1.87
CA PHE A 49 -4.32 -18.40 1.32
C PHE A 49 -4.87 -17.99 -0.05
N ILE A 50 -4.53 -18.77 -1.07
CA ILE A 50 -5.04 -18.66 -2.42
C ILE A 50 -5.73 -20.00 -2.67
N ASN A 51 -7.06 -20.02 -2.69
CA ASN A 51 -7.84 -21.18 -3.11
C ASN A 51 -8.17 -21.02 -4.60
#